data_AF-A0A960IL65-F1
#
_entry.id   AF-A0A960IL65-F1
#
_cell.length_a   1.000
_cell.length_b   1.000
_cell.length_c   1.000
_cell.angle_alpha   90.00
_cell.angle_beta   90.00
_cell.angle_gamma   90.00
#
_symmetry.space_group_name_H-M   'P 1'
#
loop_
_entity.id
_entity.type
_entity.pdbx_description
1 polymer ?
#
loop_
_entity_poly.entity_id
_entity_poly.type
_entity_poly.pdbx_seq_one_letter_code
_entity_poly.pdbx_strand_id
1 'polypeptide(L)' 'VPFLGAIPLDPAIAEGGDAGRPIVVLDPDGPHAQAFARVAQSVLEALASTASE' A
#
# COMPACT_ATOMS: atom_id res chain seq x y z
N VAL A 1 -9.60 15.40 3.88
CA VAL A 1 -8.57 14.63 3.13
C VAL A 1 -9.25 13.48 2.41
N PRO A 2 -8.84 13.12 1.18
CA PRO A 2 -9.44 12.02 0.43
C PRO A 2 -9.10 10.66 1.08
N PHE A 3 -10.03 9.72 0.98
CA PHE A 3 -9.78 8.34 1.37
C PHE A 3 -8.98 7.63 0.28
N LEU A 4 -7.87 6.99 0.64
CA LEU A 4 -6.92 6.36 -0.29
C LEU A 4 -7.04 4.84 -0.36
N GLY A 5 -7.86 4.24 0.51
CA GLY A 5 -8.00 2.80 0.65
C GLY A 5 -7.76 2.30 2.07
N ALA A 6 -7.84 0.98 2.23
CA ALA A 6 -7.67 0.30 3.50
C ALA A 6 -6.69 -0.86 3.38
N ILE A 7 -5.91 -1.06 4.43
CA ILE A 7 -4.99 -2.19 4.58
C ILE A 7 -5.49 -3.03 5.76
N PRO A 8 -5.75 -4.33 5.58
CA PRO A 8 -6.13 -5.21 6.69
C PRO A 8 -5.08 -5.21 7.79
N LEU A 9 -5.51 -5.21 9.05
CA LEU A 9 -4.59 -5.35 10.18
C LEU A 9 -4.14 -6.81 10.27
N ASP A 10 -2.86 -7.07 10.05
CA ASP A 10 -2.26 -8.40 10.08
C ASP A 10 -0.87 -8.33 10.72
N PRO A 11 -0.56 -9.18 11.72
CA PRO A 11 0.77 -9.23 12.34
C PRO A 11 1.91 -9.40 11.34
N ALA A 12 1.71 -10.12 10.24
CA ALA A 12 2.73 -10.35 9.23
C ALA A 12 3.22 -9.05 8.58
N ILE A 13 2.40 -8.01 8.55
CA ILE A 13 2.78 -6.68 8.05
C ILE A 13 3.78 -6.03 9.00
N ALA A 14 3.50 -6.05 10.31
CA ALA A 14 4.35 -5.46 11.33
C ALA A 14 5.67 -6.23 11.45
N GLU A 15 5.60 -7.56 11.53
CA GLU A 15 6.78 -8.43 11.60
C GLU A 15 7.69 -8.27 10.39
N GLY A 16 7.12 -8.20 9.18
CA GLY A 16 7.88 -7.93 7.96
C GLY A 16 8.54 -6.55 7.96
N GLY A 17 7.86 -5.54 8.49
CA GLY A 17 8.41 -4.19 8.68
C GLY A 17 9.61 -4.18 9.62
N ASP A 18 9.46 -4.76 10.82
CA ASP A 18 10.49 -4.81 11.85
C ASP A 18 11.70 -5.65 11.41
N ALA A 19 11.48 -6.72 10.65
CA ALA A 19 12.54 -7.57 10.11
C ALA A 19 13.24 -7.00 8.86
N GLY A 20 12.81 -5.85 8.34
CA GLY A 20 13.33 -5.27 7.09
C GLY A 20 12.99 -6.08 5.84
N ARG A 21 11.94 -6.91 5.90
CA ARG A 21 11.46 -7.78 4.83
C ARG A 21 9.96 -7.52 4.63
N PRO A 22 9.57 -6.41 3.98
CA PRO A 22 8.18 -5.98 3.94
C PRO A 22 7.28 -6.98 3.20
N ILE A 23 6.02 -7.08 3.62
CA ILE A 23 5.06 -8.06 3.09
C ILE A 23 4.90 -7.97 1.56
N VAL A 24 5.04 -6.76 0.99
CA VAL A 24 4.96 -6.52 -0.46
C VAL A 24 6.11 -7.15 -1.25
N VAL A 25 7.22 -7.50 -0.59
CA VAL A 25 8.35 -8.23 -1.17
C VAL A 25 8.25 -9.72 -0.87
N LEU A 26 7.78 -10.09 0.33
CA LEU A 26 7.66 -11.48 0.76
C LEU A 26 6.54 -12.24 0.04
N ASP A 27 5.41 -11.56 -0.21
CA ASP A 27 4.23 -12.12 -0.85
C ASP A 27 3.65 -11.09 -1.84
N PRO A 28 4.32 -10.89 -3.00
CA PRO A 28 4.00 -9.82 -3.93
C PRO A 28 2.61 -9.95 -4.56
N ASP A 29 2.12 -11.17 -4.74
CA ASP A 29 0.79 -11.46 -5.30
C ASP A 29 -0.28 -11.62 -4.21
N GLY A 30 0.10 -11.50 -2.94
CA GLY A 30 -0.77 -11.67 -1.78
C GLY A 30 -1.78 -10.55 -1.57
N PRO A 31 -2.80 -10.80 -0.72
CA PRO A 31 -3.87 -9.84 -0.47
C PRO A 31 -3.37 -8.52 0.15
N HIS A 32 -2.34 -8.58 1.01
CA HIS A 32 -1.76 -7.39 1.62
C HIS A 32 -0.97 -6.56 0.62
N ALA A 33 -0.16 -7.19 -0.23
CA ALA A 33 0.60 -6.52 -1.28
C ALA A 33 -0.33 -5.82 -2.27
N GLN A 34 -1.40 -6.49 -2.70
CA GLN A 34 -2.43 -5.89 -3.54
C GLN A 34 -3.15 -4.72 -2.86
N ALA A 35 -3.40 -4.78 -1.54
CA ALA A 35 -4.01 -3.68 -0.81
C ALA A 35 -3.10 -2.44 -0.77
N PHE A 36 -1.80 -2.63 -0.50
CA PHE A 36 -0.81 -1.56 -0.59
C PHE A 36 -0.70 -0.99 -2.01
N ALA A 37 -0.70 -1.85 -3.04
CA ALA A 37 -0.64 -1.43 -4.44
C ALA A 37 -1.83 -0.54 -4.83
N ARG A 38 -3.05 -0.87 -4.38
CA ARG A 38 -4.24 -0.03 -4.60
C ARG A 38 -4.12 1.34 -3.93
N VAL A 39 -3.64 1.38 -2.68
CA VAL A 39 -3.41 2.66 -1.97
C VAL A 39 -2.38 3.51 -2.72
N ALA A 40 -1.27 2.89 -3.15
CA ALA A 40 -0.25 3.59 -3.94
C ALA A 40 -0.82 4.14 -5.26
N GLN A 41 -1.69 3.39 -5.93
CA GLN A 41 -2.38 3.86 -7.13
C GLN A 41 -3.24 5.09 -6.86
N SER A 42 -4.05 5.10 -5.79
CA SER A 42 -4.86 6.28 -5.43
C SER A 42 -4.01 7.52 -5.10
N VAL A 43 -2.81 7.32 -4.52
CA VAL A 43 -1.85 8.42 -4.31
C VAL A 43 -1.35 8.97 -5.64
N LEU A 44 -0.97 8.09 -6.59
CA LEU A 44 -0.50 8.51 -7.91
C LEU A 44 -1.58 9.29 -8.67
N GLU A 45 -2.83 8.83 -8.61
CA GLU A 45 -3.97 9.51 -9.23
C GLU A 45 -4.18 10.91 -8.64
N ALA A 46 -4.10 11.07 -7.32
CA ALA A 46 -4.23 12.36 -6.64
C ALA A 46 -3.07 13.33 -6.98
N LEU A 47 -1.86 12.82 -7.17
CA LEU A 47 -0.71 13.63 -7.60
C LEU A 47 -0.86 14.06 -9.06
N ALA A 48 -1.32 13.17 -9.93
CA ALA A 48 -1.54 13.46 -11.35
C ALA A 48 -2.63 14.51 -11.56
N SER A 49 -3.70 14.49 -10.76
CA SER A 49 -4.73 15.53 -10.82
C SER A 49 -4.20 16.90 -10.41
N THR A 50 -3.34 16.95 -9.38
CA THR A 50 -2.73 18.21 -8.90
C THR A 50 -1.74 18.81 -9.90
N ALA A 51 -1.06 17.98 -10.70
CA ALA A 51 -0.14 18.45 -11.74
C ALA A 51 -0.85 18.99 -12.99
N SER A 52 -2.16 18.78 -13.10
CA SER A 52 -2.99 19.21 -14.24
C SER A 52 -3.80 20.49 -13.96
N GLU A 53 -3.62 21.09 -12.79
CA GLU A 53 -4.14 22.41 -12.37
C GLU A 53 -3.02 23.45 -12.33
#